data_AF-A0A0C2DEA4-F1
#
_entry.id   AF-A0A0C2DEA4-F1
#
_cell.length_a   1.000
_cell.length_b   1.000
_cell.length_c   1.000
_cell.angle_alpha   90.00
_cell.angle_beta   90.00
_cell.angle_gamma   90.00
#
_symmetry.space_group_name_H-M   'P 1'
#
loop_
_entity.id
_entity.type
_entity.pdbx_description
1 polymer ?
#
loop_
_entity_poly.entity_id
_entity_poly.type
_entity_poly.pdbx_seq_one_letter_code
_entity_poly.pdbx_strand_id
1 'polypeptide(L)'
;MIDANRITTRRHRRRKSRDLSKQTKYVELALVGDHEYVKQHGYSDENSLTYMLEAINVADLMFSRDLNVRLSVVYAEIWMDVQRIDLFEDIERTMSGVVDYSTGHIYNIAKDASVLFTGGSFANHEAINSVFRSICTARAAALVKELPRFLINLHGFPSHSS
;
A
#
# COMPACT_ATOMS: atom_id res chain seq x y z
N MET A 1 26.64 23.18 -56.07
CA MET A 1 27.13 22.03 -55.28
C MET A 1 28.11 22.60 -54.28
N ILE A 2 27.92 22.73 -52.96
CA ILE A 2 26.96 22.40 -51.88
C ILE A 2 27.38 23.39 -50.76
N ASP A 3 26.61 23.92 -49.81
CA ASP A 3 25.21 24.23 -49.57
C ASP A 3 25.24 25.06 -48.26
N ALA A 4 24.42 26.11 -48.18
CA ALA A 4 24.43 27.05 -47.07
C ALA A 4 23.33 26.71 -46.05
N ASN A 5 23.54 27.13 -44.80
CA ASN A 5 22.51 27.28 -43.76
C ASN A 5 21.76 26.02 -43.29
N ARG A 6 22.11 25.57 -42.08
CA ARG A 6 21.09 25.34 -41.04
C ARG A 6 21.69 25.37 -39.64
N ILE A 7 21.89 26.58 -39.10
CA ILE A 7 21.89 26.77 -37.65
C ILE A 7 20.45 26.46 -37.20
N THR A 8 20.19 25.19 -36.89
CA THR A 8 18.97 24.81 -36.17
C THR A 8 19.17 25.27 -34.73
N THR A 9 18.71 26.48 -34.44
CA THR A 9 18.45 26.92 -33.07
C THR A 9 17.38 25.98 -32.51
N ARG A 10 17.82 24.87 -31.92
CA ARG A 10 16.99 24.07 -31.01
C ARG A 10 16.70 25.01 -29.84
N ARG A 11 15.59 25.75 -29.94
CA ARG A 11 14.94 26.34 -28.77
C ARG A 11 14.74 25.18 -27.81
N HIS A 12 15.64 25.05 -26.83
CA HIS A 12 15.33 24.36 -25.60
C HIS A 12 14.14 25.09 -25.03
N ARG A 13 12.94 24.62 -25.39
CA ARG A 13 11.69 25.00 -24.79
C ARG A 13 11.93 24.72 -23.31
N ARG A 14 12.25 25.76 -22.54
CA ARG A 14 12.34 25.69 -21.08
C ARG A 14 11.06 24.98 -20.68
N ARG A 15 11.17 23.70 -20.32
CA ARG A 15 10.06 22.97 -19.71
C ARG A 15 9.80 23.79 -18.46
N LYS A 16 8.76 24.63 -18.50
CA LYS A 16 8.23 25.28 -17.32
C LYS A 16 7.91 24.10 -16.41
N SER A 17 8.71 23.90 -15.36
CA SER A 17 8.45 22.88 -14.37
C SER A 17 7.02 23.13 -13.93
N ARG A 18 6.09 22.24 -14.30
CA ARG A 18 4.74 22.34 -13.77
C ARG A 18 4.89 22.16 -12.28
N ASP A 19 4.23 22.99 -11.50
CA ASP A 19 4.24 22.85 -10.06
C ASP A 19 3.44 21.58 -9.70
N LEU A 20 4.13 20.44 -9.68
CA LEU A 20 3.56 19.12 -9.43
C LEU A 20 3.06 18.98 -7.98
N SER A 21 3.36 19.94 -7.11
CA SER A 21 2.91 19.93 -5.70
C SER A 21 1.40 20.18 -5.59
N LYS A 22 0.80 20.89 -6.55
CA LYS A 22 -0.63 21.26 -6.53
C LYS A 22 -1.54 20.25 -7.23
N GLN A 23 -0.97 19.30 -7.97
CA GLN A 23 -1.73 18.30 -8.69
C GLN A 23 -2.08 17.14 -7.77
N THR A 24 -3.34 16.70 -7.81
CA THR A 24 -3.78 15.48 -7.14
C THR A 24 -3.09 14.27 -7.75
N LYS A 25 -2.47 13.46 -6.88
CA LYS A 25 -1.81 12.21 -7.26
C LYS A 25 -2.69 11.04 -6.87
N TYR A 26 -2.60 9.95 -7.62
CA TYR A 26 -3.30 8.71 -7.33
C TYR A 26 -2.27 7.64 -7.01
N VAL A 27 -2.57 6.80 -6.03
CA VAL A 27 -1.77 5.64 -5.67
C VAL A 27 -2.67 4.42 -5.74
N GLU A 28 -2.39 3.53 -6.69
CA GLU A 28 -3.08 2.27 -6.89
C GLU A 28 -2.56 1.21 -5.91
N LEU A 29 -3.45 0.62 -5.12
CA LEU A 29 -3.11 -0.30 -4.05
C LEU A 29 -3.60 -1.72 -4.36
N ALA A 30 -2.73 -2.69 -4.11
CA ALA A 30 -3.12 -4.09 -3.92
C ALA A 30 -3.16 -4.42 -2.43
N LEU A 31 -4.28 -4.98 -1.96
CA LEU A 31 -4.45 -5.40 -0.57
C LEU A 31 -4.38 -6.92 -0.47
N VAL A 32 -3.73 -7.41 0.57
CA VAL A 32 -3.65 -8.85 0.85
C VAL A 32 -3.95 -9.05 2.33
N GLY A 33 -4.96 -9.85 2.66
CA GLY A 33 -5.19 -10.32 4.03
C GLY A 33 -4.61 -11.72 4.20
N ASP A 34 -3.64 -11.89 5.07
CA ASP A 34 -3.01 -13.20 5.29
C ASP A 34 -3.91 -14.17 6.07
N HIS A 35 -3.50 -15.44 6.18
CA HIS A 35 -4.34 -16.45 6.78
C HIS A 35 -4.55 -16.23 8.28
N GLU A 36 -3.53 -15.75 8.99
CA GLU A 36 -3.64 -15.42 10.42
C GLU A 36 -4.55 -14.21 10.66
N TYR A 37 -4.58 -13.24 9.74
CA TYR A 37 -5.50 -12.11 9.75
C TYR A 37 -6.94 -12.57 9.63
N VAL A 38 -7.23 -13.47 8.69
CA VAL A 38 -8.59 -13.97 8.48
C VAL A 38 -9.07 -14.83 9.66
N LYS A 39 -8.17 -15.56 10.33
CA LYS A 39 -8.48 -16.25 11.59
C LYS A 39 -9.02 -15.30 12.66
N GLN A 40 -8.41 -14.12 12.80
CA GLN A 40 -8.84 -13.11 13.77
C GLN A 40 -10.23 -12.54 13.42
N HIS A 41 -10.62 -12.62 12.15
CA HIS A 41 -11.93 -12.22 11.63
C HIS A 41 -12.97 -13.36 11.60
N GLY A 42 -12.69 -14.47 12.31
CA GLY A 42 -13.61 -15.60 12.39
C GLY A 42 -13.81 -16.33 11.06
N TYR A 43 -12.79 -16.32 10.19
CA TYR A 43 -12.85 -16.91 8.85
C TYR A 43 -13.99 -16.35 7.98
N SER A 44 -14.25 -15.05 8.09
CA SER A 44 -15.24 -14.37 7.25
C SER A 44 -14.56 -13.52 6.19
N ASP A 45 -14.76 -13.89 4.92
CA ASP A 45 -14.29 -13.12 3.76
C ASP A 45 -14.81 -11.68 3.81
N GLU A 46 -16.10 -11.53 4.08
CA GLU A 46 -16.79 -10.24 4.11
C GLU A 46 -16.26 -9.34 5.22
N ASN A 47 -16.12 -9.86 6.45
CA ASN A 47 -15.60 -9.06 7.57
C ASN A 47 -14.14 -8.64 7.35
N SER A 48 -13.32 -9.57 6.85
CA SER A 48 -11.90 -9.34 6.55
C SER A 48 -11.76 -8.26 5.46
N LEU A 49 -12.45 -8.43 4.33
CA LEU A 49 -12.37 -7.46 3.24
C LEU A 49 -12.93 -6.09 3.65
N THR A 50 -14.05 -6.06 4.37
CA THR A 50 -14.68 -4.81 4.84
C THR A 50 -13.72 -4.03 5.74
N TYR A 51 -13.07 -4.69 6.70
CA TYR A 51 -12.11 -4.02 7.57
C TYR A 51 -10.93 -3.43 6.79
N MET A 52 -10.34 -4.18 5.84
CA MET A 52 -9.25 -3.65 5.01
C MET A 52 -9.68 -2.41 4.22
N LEU A 53 -10.88 -2.44 3.62
CA LEU A 53 -11.41 -1.32 2.84
C LEU A 53 -11.71 -0.10 3.72
N GLU A 54 -12.27 -0.30 4.92
CA GLU A 54 -12.49 0.77 5.90
C GLU A 54 -11.17 1.42 6.34
N ALA A 55 -10.15 0.63 6.62
CA ALA A 55 -8.82 1.13 6.97
C ALA A 55 -8.22 1.99 5.85
N ILE A 56 -8.35 1.55 4.59
CA ILE A 56 -7.89 2.34 3.44
C ILE A 56 -8.73 3.61 3.25
N ASN A 57 -10.04 3.60 3.50
CA ASN A 57 -10.86 4.81 3.45
C ASN A 57 -10.41 5.87 4.48
N VAL A 58 -10.06 5.43 5.69
CA VAL A 58 -9.49 6.32 6.72
C VAL A 58 -8.14 6.88 6.27
N ALA A 59 -7.26 6.03 5.72
CA ALA A 59 -5.98 6.48 5.19
C ALA A 59 -6.15 7.47 4.02
N ASP A 60 -7.08 7.21 3.10
CA ASP A 60 -7.39 8.07 1.96
C ASP A 60 -7.87 9.47 2.42
N LEU A 61 -8.67 9.55 3.49
CA LEU A 61 -9.06 10.82 4.10
C LEU A 61 -7.83 11.62 4.58
N MET A 62 -6.88 10.97 5.26
CA MET A 62 -5.65 11.63 5.72
C MET A 62 -4.76 12.06 4.54
N PHE A 63 -4.51 11.16 3.59
CA PHE A 63 -3.62 11.41 2.45
C PHE A 63 -4.17 12.49 1.51
N SER A 64 -5.49 12.51 1.31
CA SER A 64 -6.13 13.53 0.47
C SER A 64 -6.06 14.91 1.11
N ARG A 65 -6.26 15.00 2.43
CA ARG A 65 -6.18 16.25 3.20
C ARG A 65 -4.74 16.78 3.28
N ASP A 66 -3.79 15.91 3.61
CA ASP A 66 -2.45 16.35 4.03
C ASP A 66 -1.43 16.35 2.88
N LEU A 67 -1.65 15.55 1.83
CA LEU A 67 -0.69 15.34 0.74
C LEU A 67 -1.25 15.54 -0.68
N ASN A 68 -2.55 15.83 -0.82
CA ASN A 68 -3.26 15.86 -2.11
C ASN A 68 -3.06 14.53 -2.89
N VAL A 69 -3.11 13.42 -2.16
CA VAL A 69 -3.00 12.05 -2.70
C VAL A 69 -4.33 11.33 -2.49
N ARG A 70 -4.81 10.64 -3.51
CA ARG A 70 -5.97 9.76 -3.46
C ARG A 70 -5.49 8.32 -3.50
N LEU A 71 -5.98 7.48 -2.59
CA LEU A 71 -5.72 6.05 -2.61
C LEU A 71 -6.84 5.35 -3.39
N SER A 72 -6.48 4.37 -4.22
CA SER A 72 -7.45 3.57 -4.97
C SER A 72 -7.09 2.10 -4.87
N VAL A 73 -7.99 1.29 -4.32
CA VAL A 73 -7.82 -0.16 -4.28
C VAL A 73 -8.16 -0.73 -5.66
N VAL A 74 -7.17 -1.30 -6.32
CA VAL A 74 -7.31 -1.91 -7.66
C VAL A 74 -7.32 -3.44 -7.60
N TYR A 75 -6.88 -4.00 -6.48
CA TYR A 75 -6.85 -5.43 -6.23
C TYR A 75 -6.95 -5.70 -4.74
N ALA A 76 -7.69 -6.75 -4.36
CA ALA A 76 -7.74 -7.24 -2.99
C ALA A 76 -7.90 -8.77 -3.00
N GLU A 77 -7.18 -9.45 -2.12
CA GLU A 77 -7.36 -10.88 -1.87
C GLU A 77 -7.18 -11.22 -0.39
N ILE A 78 -7.66 -12.40 -0.02
CA ILE A 78 -7.59 -12.95 1.34
C ILE A 78 -7.20 -14.42 1.28
N TRP A 79 -6.38 -14.87 2.22
CA TRP A 79 -5.83 -16.22 2.26
C TRP A 79 -6.65 -17.12 3.18
N MET A 80 -7.80 -17.59 2.68
CA MET A 80 -8.73 -18.42 3.47
C MET A 80 -8.22 -19.81 3.83
N ASP A 81 -7.38 -20.36 2.97
CA ASP A 81 -6.94 -21.75 2.98
C ASP A 81 -5.65 -21.95 3.78
N VAL A 82 -4.59 -21.22 3.42
CA VAL A 82 -3.25 -21.44 3.96
C VAL A 82 -2.44 -20.16 3.98
N GLN A 83 -1.53 -20.09 4.96
CA GLN A 83 -0.55 -19.03 5.02
C GLN A 83 0.49 -19.17 3.91
N ARG A 84 0.72 -18.10 3.14
CA ARG A 84 1.61 -18.10 1.97
C ARG A 84 2.97 -17.45 2.20
N ILE A 85 3.19 -16.83 3.37
CA ILE A 85 4.48 -16.29 3.82
C ILE A 85 4.79 -16.77 5.23
N ASP A 86 6.07 -16.99 5.53
CA ASP A 86 6.50 -17.31 6.89
C ASP A 86 6.36 -16.08 7.79
N LEU A 87 5.77 -16.27 8.97
CA LEU A 87 5.67 -15.25 10.01
C LEU A 87 6.77 -15.46 11.05
N PHE A 88 7.59 -14.44 11.26
CA PHE A 88 8.65 -14.40 12.26
C PHE A 88 8.37 -13.28 13.27
N GLU A 89 8.86 -13.43 14.51
CA GLU A 89 8.84 -12.33 15.49
C GLU A 89 9.65 -11.12 15.02
N ASP A 90 10.71 -11.35 14.23
CA ASP A 90 11.46 -10.32 13.53
C ASP A 90 10.64 -9.81 12.32
N ILE A 91 10.12 -8.59 12.42
CA ILE A 91 9.24 -8.02 11.40
C ILE A 91 9.94 -7.84 10.05
N GLU A 92 11.26 -7.61 10.02
CA GLU A 92 12.04 -7.44 8.79
C GLU A 92 12.15 -8.75 8.01
N ARG A 93 12.28 -9.87 8.74
CA ARG A 93 12.26 -11.20 8.13
C ARG A 93 10.90 -11.51 7.50
N THR A 94 9.82 -11.22 8.23
CA THR A 94 8.45 -11.38 7.68
C THR A 94 8.24 -10.46 6.47
N MET A 95 8.70 -9.21 6.55
CA MET A 95 8.60 -8.23 5.48
C MET A 95 9.28 -8.68 4.18
N SER A 96 10.37 -9.43 4.29
CA SER A 96 11.05 -10.02 3.12
C SER A 96 10.12 -10.96 2.36
N GLY A 97 9.35 -11.80 3.06
CA GLY A 97 8.33 -12.67 2.46
C GLY A 97 7.18 -11.88 1.80
N VAL A 98 6.79 -10.75 2.38
CA VAL A 98 5.78 -9.85 1.78
C VAL A 98 6.26 -9.27 0.44
N VAL A 99 7.52 -8.84 0.38
CA VAL A 99 8.12 -8.32 -0.86
C VAL A 99 8.23 -9.41 -1.91
N ASP A 100 8.66 -10.62 -1.53
CA ASP A 100 8.75 -11.76 -2.44
C ASP A 100 7.37 -12.18 -2.97
N TYR A 101 6.35 -12.15 -2.11
CA TYR A 101 4.98 -12.37 -2.53
C TYR A 101 4.50 -11.32 -3.54
N SER A 102 4.72 -10.03 -3.25
CA SER A 102 4.30 -8.91 -4.11
C SER A 102 5.00 -8.91 -5.47
N THR A 103 6.30 -9.23 -5.50
CA THR A 103 7.13 -9.26 -6.70
C THR A 103 7.04 -10.57 -7.49
N GLY A 104 6.45 -11.62 -6.91
CA GLY A 104 6.21 -12.90 -7.55
C GLY A 104 4.75 -13.12 -7.91
N HIS A 105 3.92 -13.40 -6.90
CA HIS A 105 2.54 -13.89 -7.07
C HIS A 105 1.63 -12.84 -7.71
N ILE A 106 1.68 -11.61 -7.21
CA ILE A 106 0.82 -10.51 -7.70
C ILE A 106 1.60 -9.53 -8.60
N TYR A 107 2.74 -9.94 -9.17
CA TYR A 107 3.58 -9.08 -10.01
C TYR A 107 2.81 -8.46 -11.18
N ASN A 108 1.96 -9.26 -11.84
CA ASN A 108 1.21 -8.85 -13.03
C ASN A 108 0.03 -7.91 -12.73
N ILE A 109 -0.28 -7.67 -11.46
CA ILE A 109 -1.27 -6.67 -11.05
C ILE A 109 -0.62 -5.28 -11.20
N ALA A 110 -1.21 -4.45 -12.06
CA ALA A 110 -0.85 -3.03 -12.15
C ALA A 110 -1.20 -2.34 -10.83
N LYS A 111 -0.19 -1.85 -10.11
CA LYS A 111 -0.29 -1.25 -8.78
C LYS A 111 0.93 -0.37 -8.50
N ASP A 112 0.76 0.63 -7.64
CA ASP A 112 1.84 1.48 -7.14
C ASP A 112 2.43 0.97 -5.82
N ALA A 113 1.62 0.30 -5.00
CA ALA A 113 2.04 -0.32 -3.75
C ALA A 113 1.15 -1.50 -3.36
N SER A 114 1.70 -2.39 -2.54
CA SER A 114 0.98 -3.50 -1.90
C SER A 114 0.92 -3.27 -0.39
N VAL A 115 -0.20 -3.62 0.24
CA VAL A 115 -0.36 -3.58 1.69
C VAL A 115 -0.84 -4.95 2.13
N LEU A 116 -0.06 -5.61 2.99
CA LEU A 116 -0.43 -6.89 3.58
C LEU A 116 -0.90 -6.68 5.01
N PHE A 117 -2.12 -7.12 5.31
CA PHE A 117 -2.70 -7.20 6.64
C PHE A 117 -2.41 -8.57 7.22
N THR A 118 -1.90 -8.61 8.46
CA THR A 118 -1.52 -9.84 9.13
C THR A 118 -2.06 -9.94 10.55
N GLY A 119 -2.39 -11.17 10.95
CA GLY A 119 -2.62 -11.54 12.35
C GLY A 119 -1.32 -11.89 13.11
N GLY A 120 -0.16 -11.79 12.47
CA GLY A 120 1.14 -12.12 13.04
C GLY A 120 1.49 -11.29 14.28
N SER A 121 2.42 -11.82 15.07
CA SER A 121 2.96 -11.14 16.26
C SER A 121 4.44 -10.92 16.12
N PHE A 122 4.86 -9.67 16.36
CA PHE A 122 6.22 -9.21 16.20
C PHE A 122 6.80 -8.79 17.55
N ALA A 123 8.12 -8.89 17.66
CA ALA A 123 8.86 -8.43 18.83
C ALA A 123 8.62 -6.94 19.09
N ASN A 124 8.83 -6.50 20.33
CA ASN A 124 8.70 -5.09 20.73
C ASN A 124 7.35 -4.43 20.43
N HIS A 125 6.28 -5.23 20.20
CA HIS A 125 4.97 -4.73 19.78
C HIS A 125 5.01 -3.94 18.47
N GLU A 126 5.94 -4.29 17.57
CA GLU A 126 5.95 -3.74 16.23
C GLU A 126 4.62 -4.06 15.53
N ALA A 127 4.06 -3.06 14.86
CA ALA A 127 2.76 -3.17 14.21
C ALA A 127 2.83 -2.91 12.70
N ILE A 128 3.85 -2.19 12.23
CA ILE A 128 3.96 -1.80 10.83
C ILE A 128 5.41 -1.88 10.39
N ASN A 129 5.65 -2.37 9.17
CA ASN A 129 6.91 -2.23 8.46
C ASN A 129 6.64 -1.87 6.99
N SER A 130 7.59 -1.25 6.30
CA SER A 130 7.43 -0.92 4.89
C SER A 130 8.77 -0.74 4.20
N VAL A 131 8.80 -0.99 2.88
CA VAL A 131 9.98 -0.67 2.08
C VAL A 131 10.03 0.85 1.85
N PHE A 132 11.13 1.47 2.26
CA PHE A 132 11.31 2.91 2.14
C PHE A 132 11.58 3.34 0.70
N ARG A 133 10.99 4.46 0.27
CA ARG A 133 11.18 5.08 -1.07
C ARG A 133 10.92 4.17 -2.26
N SER A 134 10.03 3.19 -2.12
CA SER A 134 9.78 2.18 -3.15
C SER A 134 8.49 2.39 -3.93
N ILE A 135 7.68 3.43 -3.66
CA ILE A 135 6.41 3.63 -4.37
C ILE A 135 6.59 3.62 -5.89
N CYS A 136 5.66 3.02 -6.61
CA CYS A 136 5.72 2.78 -8.06
C CYS A 136 6.87 1.84 -8.49
N THR A 137 7.41 1.02 -7.58
CA THR A 137 8.32 -0.08 -7.90
C THR A 137 7.68 -1.42 -7.53
N ALA A 138 8.15 -2.51 -8.14
CA ALA A 138 7.63 -3.85 -7.84
C ALA A 138 7.79 -4.24 -6.35
N ARG A 139 8.76 -3.65 -5.64
CA ARG A 139 9.02 -3.91 -4.21
C ARG A 139 8.21 -3.01 -3.27
N ALA A 140 7.32 -2.17 -3.79
CA ALA A 140 6.48 -1.31 -2.98
C ALA A 140 5.52 -2.14 -2.13
N ALA A 141 5.91 -2.37 -0.87
CA ALA A 141 5.14 -3.18 0.05
C ALA A 141 5.14 -2.56 1.45
N ALA A 142 4.03 -2.73 2.15
CA ALA A 142 3.89 -2.49 3.57
C ALA A 142 3.26 -3.70 4.24
N LEU A 143 3.69 -3.99 5.46
CA LEU A 143 3.15 -5.00 6.36
C LEU A 143 2.45 -4.28 7.51
N VAL A 144 1.19 -4.60 7.74
CA VAL A 144 0.36 -3.99 8.78
C VAL A 144 -0.24 -5.09 9.64
N LYS A 145 0.11 -5.10 10.92
CA LYS A 145 -0.53 -5.94 11.93
C LYS A 145 -1.91 -5.37 12.23
N GLU A 146 -2.92 -6.24 12.24
CA GLU A 146 -4.23 -5.86 12.75
C GLU A 146 -4.12 -5.41 14.21
N LEU A 147 -4.68 -4.23 14.50
CA LEU A 147 -4.86 -3.77 15.87
C LEU A 147 -6.32 -3.98 16.28
N PRO A 148 -6.59 -4.52 17.48
CA PRO A 148 -7.96 -4.69 17.95
C PRO A 148 -8.69 -3.34 17.96
N ARG A 149 -9.95 -3.33 17.48
CA ARG A 149 -10.80 -2.11 17.37
C ARG A 149 -10.85 -1.27 18.65
N PHE A 150 -10.67 -1.89 19.82
CA PHE A 150 -10.60 -1.18 21.11
C PHE A 150 -9.43 -0.18 21.21
N LEU A 151 -8.28 -0.48 20.62
CA LEU A 151 -7.13 0.44 20.62
C LEU A 151 -7.33 1.62 19.66
N ILE A 152 -8.10 1.44 18.59
CA ILE A 152 -8.42 2.49 17.62
C ILE A 152 -9.33 3.56 18.25
N ASN A 153 -10.27 3.14 19.11
CA ASN A 153 -11.13 4.06 19.87
C ASN A 153 -10.37 4.87 20.92
N LEU A 154 -9.25 4.36 21.45
CA LEU A 154 -8.38 5.10 22.38
C LEU A 154 -7.53 6.17 21.67
N HIS A 155 -7.28 6.03 20.36
CA HIS A 155 -6.49 6.97 19.56
C HIS A 155 -7.31 7.89 18.63
N GLY A 156 -8.64 7.94 18.79
CA GLY A 156 -9.44 9.06 18.29
C GLY A 156 -10.13 8.88 16.93
N PHE A 157 -10.43 7.65 16.49
CA PHE A 157 -11.35 7.44 15.38
C PHE A 157 -12.74 7.07 15.91
N PRO A 158 -13.78 7.90 15.71
CA PRO A 158 -15.12 7.57 16.14
C PRO A 158 -15.69 6.48 15.22
N SER A 159 -16.09 5.36 15.81
CA SER A 159 -16.91 4.34 15.14
C SER A 159 -18.28 4.92 14.81
N HIS A 160 -18.61 5.06 13.53
CA HIS A 160 -19.99 5.27 13.11
C HIS A 160 -20.75 3.93 13.20
N SER A 161 -21.49 3.75 14.28
CA SER A 161 -22.53 2.72 14.40
C SER A 161 -23.81 3.23 13.71
N SER A 162 -24.34 2.44 12.78
CA SER A 162 -25.74 2.54 12.33
C SER A 162 -26.66 1.82 13.32
#